data_AF-Q8F2Y7-F1
#
_entry.id   AF-Q8F2Y7-F1
#
_cell.length_a   1.000
_cell.length_b   1.000
_cell.length_c   1.000
_cell.angle_alpha   90.00
_cell.angle_beta   90.00
_cell.angle_gamma   90.00
#
_symmetry.space_group_name_H-M   'P 1'
#
loop_
_entity.id
_entity.type
_entity.pdbx_description
1 polymer ?
#
loop_
_entity_poly.entity_id
_entity_poly.type
_entity_poly.pdbx_seq_one_letter_code
_entity_poly.pdbx_strand_id
1 'polypeptide(L)' 'MEPEKVISIPIRELPHLKVLLAGWYNFLKESYDQKTIDQSEFKDALKSNVVYNIDQDQVEVLLAGKESLLQNFRKSLS' A
#
# COMPACT_ATOMS: atom_id res chain seq x y z
N MET A 1 3.54 7.66 19.15
CA MET A 1 3.34 7.78 17.69
C MET A 1 3.38 6.36 17.14
N GLU A 2 2.39 5.92 16.36
CA GLU A 2 2.46 4.59 15.73
C GLU A 2 3.70 4.52 14.82
N PRO A 3 4.46 3.41 14.85
CA PRO A 3 5.62 3.27 13.99
C PRO A 3 5.18 3.20 12.52
N GLU A 4 5.90 3.92 11.67
CA GLU A 4 5.77 3.76 10.23
C GLU A 4 6.33 2.39 9.84
N LYS A 5 5.55 1.64 9.07
CA LYS A 5 5.93 0.34 8.55
C LYS A 5 5.85 0.35 7.03
N VAL A 6 6.61 -0.55 6.43
CA VAL A 6 6.56 -0.84 5.00
C VAL A 6 6.22 -2.31 4.85
N ILE A 7 5.20 -2.62 4.06
CA ILE A 7 4.95 -3.98 3.60
C ILE A 7 5.40 -4.12 2.15
N SER A 8 6.08 -5.20 1.83
CA SER A 8 6.39 -5.58 0.46
C SER A 8 5.36 -6.57 -0.05
N ILE A 9 4.83 -6.31 -1.24
CA ILE A 9 3.90 -7.17 -1.95
C ILE A 9 4.54 -7.61 -3.27
N PRO A 10 4.87 -8.90 -3.43
CA PRO A 10 5.45 -9.41 -4.67
C PRO A 10 4.40 -9.43 -5.78
N ILE A 11 4.80 -9.00 -6.98
CA ILE A 11 3.96 -8.96 -8.18
C ILE A 11 4.37 -10.09 -9.11
N ARG A 12 3.46 -11.06 -9.29
CA ARG A 12 3.67 -12.20 -10.20
C ARG A 12 3.54 -11.81 -11.67
N GLU A 13 2.61 -10.91 -11.98
CA GLU A 13 2.36 -10.45 -13.36
C GLU A 13 2.12 -8.94 -13.36
N LEU A 14 2.69 -8.23 -14.34
CA LEU A 14 2.57 -6.77 -14.43
C LEU A 14 1.13 -6.24 -14.45
N PRO A 15 0.11 -6.92 -15.02
CA PRO A 15 -1.28 -6.48 -14.89
C PRO A 15 -1.76 -6.43 -13.44
N HIS A 16 -1.30 -7.34 -12.56
CA HIS A 16 -1.67 -7.34 -11.14
C HIS A 16 -1.17 -6.10 -10.40
N LEU A 17 -0.06 -5.50 -10.84
CA LEU A 17 0.43 -4.23 -10.30
C LEU A 17 -0.64 -3.13 -10.36
N LYS A 18 -1.29 -2.99 -11.52
CA LYS A 18 -2.31 -1.95 -11.73
C LYS A 18 -3.51 -2.16 -10.81
N VAL A 19 -3.94 -3.42 -10.67
CA VAL A 19 -5.05 -3.80 -9.79
C VAL A 19 -4.71 -3.51 -8.34
N LEU A 20 -3.50 -3.88 -7.89
CA LEU A 20 -3.05 -3.62 -6.52
C LEU A 20 -2.99 -2.12 -6.21
N LEU A 21 -2.40 -1.31 -7.11
CA LEU A 21 -2.29 0.13 -6.92
C LEU A 21 -3.67 0.81 -6.93
N ALA A 22 -4.58 0.38 -7.80
CA ALA A 22 -5.96 0.88 -7.82
C ALA A 22 -6.72 0.51 -6.54
N GLY A 23 -6.57 -0.73 -6.07
CA GLY A 23 -7.16 -1.18 -4.81
C GLY A 23 -6.61 -0.41 -3.60
N TRP A 24 -5.29 -0.20 -3.56
CA TRP A 24 -4.65 0.60 -2.53
C TRP A 24 -5.15 2.04 -2.52
N TYR A 25 -5.21 2.69 -3.69
CA TYR A 25 -5.73 4.04 -3.81
C TYR A 25 -7.19 4.15 -3.34
N ASN A 26 -8.05 3.22 -3.77
CA ASN A 26 -9.45 3.23 -3.36
C ASN A 26 -9.60 3.05 -1.85
N PHE A 27 -8.84 2.12 -1.25
CA PHE A 27 -8.82 1.92 0.19
C PHE A 27 -8.36 3.18 0.94
N LEU A 28 -7.28 3.84 0.48
CA LEU A 28 -6.81 5.09 1.07
C LEU A 28 -7.86 6.19 0.97
N LYS A 29 -8.53 6.30 -0.19
CA LYS A 29 -9.56 7.30 -0.42
C LYS A 29 -10.75 7.08 0.51
N GLU A 30 -11.25 5.86 0.62
CA GLU A 30 -12.33 5.50 1.55
C GLU A 30 -11.93 5.78 3.00
N SER A 31 -10.69 5.45 3.39
CA SER A 31 -10.17 5.70 4.72
C SER A 31 -10.10 7.20 5.04
N TYR A 32 -9.76 8.03 4.04
CA TYR A 32 -9.74 9.49 4.16
C TYR A 32 -11.16 10.07 4.21
N ASP A 33 -12.05 9.63 3.33
CA ASP A 33 -13.45 10.06 3.26
C ASP A 33 -14.20 9.73 4.57
N GLN A 34 -13.87 8.60 5.20
CA GLN A 34 -14.35 8.19 6.53
C GLN A 34 -13.64 8.88 7.70
N LYS A 35 -12.62 9.71 7.43
CA LYS A 35 -11.79 10.41 8.43
C LYS A 35 -11.04 9.48 9.38
N THR A 36 -10.75 8.25 8.93
CA THR A 36 -9.92 7.29 9.67
C THR A 36 -8.43 7.65 9.59
N ILE A 37 -8.03 8.29 8.48
CA ILE A 37 -6.70 8.88 8.28
C ILE A 37 -6.81 10.36 7.92
N ASP A 38 -5.78 11.13 8.24
CA ASP A 38 -5.72 12.54 7.88
C ASP A 38 -5.07 12.78 6.50
N GLN A 39 -5.01 14.06 6.09
CA GLN A 39 -4.46 14.43 4.79
C GLN A 39 -2.96 14.15 4.66
N SER A 40 -2.20 14.25 5.76
CA SER A 40 -0.77 13.97 5.77
C SER A 40 -0.55 12.47 5.56
N GLU A 41 -1.23 11.65 6.35
CA GLU A 41 -1.17 10.19 6.27
C GLU A 41 -1.59 9.68 4.90
N PHE A 42 -2.65 10.25 4.33
CA PHE A 42 -3.07 9.92 2.97
C PHE A 42 -1.98 10.24 1.93
N LYS A 43 -1.37 11.42 2.00
CA LYS A 43 -0.30 11.83 1.07
C LYS A 43 0.95 10.98 1.21
N ASP A 44 1.31 10.58 2.42
CA ASP A 44 2.50 9.76 2.65
C ASP A 44 2.26 8.32 2.17
N ALA A 45 1.09 7.76 2.42
CA ALA A 45 0.70 6.42 1.93
C ALA A 45 0.62 6.32 0.39
N LEU A 46 0.34 7.44 -0.29
CA LEU A 46 0.36 7.51 -1.76
C LEU A 46 1.75 7.34 -2.37
N LYS A 47 2.84 7.59 -1.61
CA LYS A 47 4.23 7.47 -2.08
C LYS A 47 4.69 6.00 -2.09
N SER A 48 3.89 5.13 -2.68
CA SER A 48 4.19 3.70 -2.79
C SER A 48 5.29 3.48 -3.83
N ASN A 49 6.38 2.81 -3.44
CA ASN A 49 7.50 2.55 -4.34
C ASN A 49 7.30 1.22 -5.07
N VAL A 50 7.64 1.19 -6.35
CA VAL A 50 7.72 -0.06 -7.13
C VAL A 50 9.19 -0.35 -7.37
N VAL A 51 9.66 -1.49 -6.88
CA VAL A 51 11.07 -1.90 -6.93
C VAL A 51 11.17 -3.19 -7.71
N TYR A 52 12.24 -3.36 -8.47
CA TYR A 52 12.58 -4.65 -9.06
C TYR A 52 13.69 -5.29 -8.23
N ASN A 53 13.37 -6.42 -7.62
CA ASN A 53 14.29 -7.25 -6.85
C ASN A 53 15.07 -8.13 -7.83
N ILE A 54 16.33 -7.78 -8.07
CA ILE A 54 17.20 -8.46 -9.05
C ILE A 54 17.52 -9.88 -8.60
N ASP A 55 17.72 -10.10 -7.30
CA ASP A 55 18.08 -11.43 -6.75
C ASP A 55 16.94 -12.44 -6.92
N GLN A 56 15.71 -11.97 -6.91
CA GLN A 56 14.50 -12.80 -7.04
C GLN A 56 13.86 -12.73 -8.44
N ASP A 57 14.41 -11.91 -9.34
CA ASP A 57 13.84 -11.60 -10.66
C ASP A 57 12.35 -11.24 -10.58
N GLN A 58 12.00 -10.34 -9.66
CA GLN A 58 10.59 -10.06 -9.34
C GLN A 58 10.35 -8.57 -9.06
N VAL A 59 9.19 -8.07 -9.50
CA VAL A 59 8.70 -6.74 -9.12
C VAL A 59 8.02 -6.81 -7.76
N GLU A 60 8.35 -5.87 -6.87
CA GLU A 60 7.75 -5.69 -5.55
C GLU A 60 7.14 -4.31 -5.44
N VAL A 61 5.98 -4.23 -4.77
CA VAL A 61 5.36 -2.96 -4.39
C VAL A 61 5.53 -2.76 -2.90
N LEU A 62 6.10 -1.63 -2.53
CA LEU A 62 6.32 -1.22 -1.16
C LEU A 62 5.22 -0.23 -0.76
N LEU A 63 4.30 -0.69 0.09
CA LEU A 63 3.27 0.16 0.67
C LEU A 63 3.73 0.63 2.05
N ALA A 64 3.88 1.94 2.19
CA ALA A 64 4.28 2.59 3.43
C ALA A 64 3.07 3.18 4.16
N GLY A 65 3.09 3.15 5.49
CA GLY A 65 2.07 3.79 6.31
C GLY A 65 2.13 3.30 7.75
N LYS A 66 1.17 3.77 8.55
CA LYS A 66 0.99 3.27 9.91
C LYS A 66 0.63 1.79 9.90
N GLU A 67 1.09 1.07 10.91
CA GLU A 67 0.81 -0.37 11.04
C GLU A 67 -0.69 -0.69 11.00
N SER A 68 -1.51 0.09 11.71
CA SER A 68 -2.97 -0.04 11.71
C SER A 68 -3.58 0.05 10.31
N LEU A 69 -3.14 1.02 9.50
CA LEU A 69 -3.59 1.24 8.13
C LEU A 69 -3.26 0.02 7.24
N LEU A 70 -2.03 -0.47 7.32
CA LEU A 70 -1.57 -1.61 6.50
C LEU A 70 -2.30 -2.91 6.88
N GLN A 71 -2.57 -3.12 8.17
CA GLN A 71 -3.37 -4.26 8.64
C GLN A 71 -4.82 -4.20 8.17
N ASN A 72 -5.42 -3.01 8.18
CA ASN A 72 -6.79 -2.83 7.68
C ASN A 72 -6.89 -3.08 6.18
N PHE A 73 -5.91 -2.63 5.40
CA PHE A 73 -5.85 -2.96 3.98
C PHE A 73 -5.73 -4.46 3.74
N ARG A 74 -4.85 -5.14 4.48
CA ARG A 74 -4.71 -6.59 4.38
C ARG A 74 -6.02 -7.33 4.67
N LYS A 75 -6.79 -6.87 5.66
CA LYS A 75 -8.13 -7.40 5.96
C LYS A 75 -9.13 -7.14 4.82
N SER A 76 -9.06 -5.99 4.15
CA SER A 76 -9.95 -5.68 3.00
C SER A 76 -9.67 -6.52 1.74
N LEU A 77 -8.51 -7.18 1.67
CA LEU A 77 -8.15 -8.08 0.57
C LEU A 77 -8.56 -9.55 0.83
N SER A 78 -9.02 -9.86 2.05
CA SER A 78 -9.44 -11.21 2.48
C SER A 78 -10.94 -11.37 2.38
#